data_AF-A0A9D4NUL3-F1
#
_entry.id   AF-A0A9D4NUL3-F1
#
_cell.length_a   1.000
_cell.length_b   1.000
_cell.length_c   1.000
_cell.angle_alpha   90.00
_cell.angle_beta   90.00
_cell.angle_gamma   90.00
#
_symmetry.space_group_name_H-M   'P 1'
#
loop_
_entity.id
_entity.type
_entity.pdbx_description
1 polymer ?
#
loop_
_entity_poly.entity_id
_entity_poly.type
_entity_poly.pdbx_seq_one_letter_code
_entity_poly.pdbx_strand_id
1 'polypeptide(L)'
;MVDRIKPPKTDRTITTCSENYDDFLAKVHCLRQAFAALFTNIELRQRYAKIGEEILRILLDHSLRDSNECIKAYYTFLDYAQNDDYVATTEMELEPRKIAMVSFYDIVLDYMLLESFDDIENPPSAVKSIISNNWLSASFREIALQTTVSTVMRRKRSKLIVKDGFFEHFYRILDHLSPILAWGFLGTDDNLKFKCESVKDSTHAVVRDYFSFDRCRYTYLDDLCDDIKRVTEERFWELNNKLKILNNSDL
;
A
#
# COMPACT_ATOMS: atom_id res chain seq x y z
N MET A 1 -5.36 -4.86 -29.48
CA MET A 1 -4.16 -5.05 -28.61
C MET A 1 -4.56 -4.87 -27.15
N VAL A 2 -5.34 -3.83 -26.83
CA VAL A 2 -5.94 -3.62 -25.50
C VAL A 2 -6.82 -4.79 -25.05
N ASP A 3 -7.58 -5.42 -25.96
CA ASP A 3 -8.46 -6.56 -25.64
C ASP A 3 -7.72 -7.81 -25.10
N ARG A 4 -6.39 -7.86 -25.22
CA ARG A 4 -5.56 -8.96 -24.69
C ARG A 4 -4.95 -8.64 -23.32
N ILE A 5 -5.08 -7.39 -22.85
CA ILE A 5 -4.56 -6.97 -21.55
C ILE A 5 -5.55 -7.44 -20.49
N LYS A 6 -5.07 -8.20 -19.50
CA LYS A 6 -5.89 -8.55 -18.33
C LYS A 6 -6.22 -7.27 -17.55
N PRO A 7 -7.50 -6.89 -17.40
CA PRO A 7 -7.85 -5.66 -16.70
C PRO A 7 -7.45 -5.77 -15.22
N PRO A 8 -6.92 -4.70 -14.60
CA PRO A 8 -6.70 -4.69 -13.16
C PRO A 8 -8.03 -4.80 -12.41
N LYS A 9 -7.95 -5.08 -11.10
CA LYS A 9 -9.13 -5.30 -10.26
C LYS A 9 -10.07 -4.09 -10.25
N THR A 10 -9.48 -2.91 -10.12
CA THR A 10 -10.21 -1.65 -9.99
C THR A 10 -9.92 -0.75 -11.19
N ASP A 11 -10.97 -0.14 -11.73
CA ASP A 11 -10.80 0.94 -12.71
C ASP A 11 -10.30 2.18 -11.98
N ARG A 12 -9.04 2.54 -12.23
CA ARG A 12 -8.38 3.72 -11.63
C ARG A 12 -8.29 4.89 -12.58
N THR A 13 -8.99 4.89 -13.71
CA THR A 13 -8.92 5.95 -14.75
C THR A 13 -8.97 7.36 -14.16
N ILE A 14 -9.90 7.60 -13.22
CA ILE A 14 -10.03 8.90 -12.55
C ILE A 14 -8.84 9.18 -11.61
N THR A 15 -8.47 8.20 -10.78
CA THR A 15 -7.38 8.34 -9.79
C THR A 15 -6.03 8.59 -10.45
N THR A 16 -5.77 7.94 -11.59
CA THR A 16 -4.54 8.05 -12.37
C THR A 16 -4.56 9.21 -13.37
N CYS A 17 -5.68 9.93 -13.48
CA CYS A 17 -5.89 10.99 -14.45
C CYS A 17 -5.62 10.53 -15.90
N SER A 18 -5.98 9.28 -16.20
CA SER A 18 -5.92 8.73 -17.56
C SER A 18 -7.03 9.34 -18.43
N GLU A 19 -6.78 9.47 -19.74
CA GLU A 19 -7.73 10.11 -20.65
C GLU A 19 -9.05 9.32 -20.76
N ASN A 20 -8.93 8.00 -20.77
CA ASN A 20 -10.03 7.05 -20.82
C ASN A 20 -9.54 5.67 -20.34
N TYR A 21 -10.45 4.70 -20.31
CA TYR A 21 -10.16 3.35 -19.83
C TYR A 21 -9.10 2.62 -20.68
N ASP A 22 -9.06 2.82 -22.00
CA ASP A 22 -8.06 2.18 -22.85
C ASP A 22 -6.66 2.75 -22.62
N ASP A 23 -6.54 4.07 -22.43
CA ASP A 23 -5.29 4.73 -22.00
C ASP A 23 -4.82 4.18 -20.65
N PHE A 24 -5.74 4.08 -19.68
CA PHE A 24 -5.45 3.48 -18.38
C PHE A 24 -4.94 2.04 -18.52
N LEU A 25 -5.64 1.18 -19.26
CA LEU A 25 -5.25 -0.21 -19.47
C LEU A 25 -3.89 -0.35 -20.16
N ALA A 26 -3.62 0.48 -21.18
CA ALA A 26 -2.34 0.46 -21.88
C ALA A 26 -1.20 0.84 -20.94
N LYS A 27 -1.36 1.89 -20.13
CA LYS A 27 -0.36 2.31 -19.13
C LYS A 27 -0.14 1.26 -18.06
N VAL A 28 -1.21 0.63 -17.55
CA VAL A 28 -1.11 -0.51 -16.61
C VAL A 28 -0.25 -1.63 -17.20
N HIS A 29 -0.47 -1.99 -18.46
CA HIS A 29 0.33 -3.02 -19.12
C HIS A 29 1.82 -2.66 -19.22
N CYS A 30 2.13 -1.42 -19.60
CA CYS A 30 3.49 -0.93 -19.66
C CYS A 30 4.15 -0.88 -18.27
N LEU A 31 3.44 -0.43 -17.23
CA LEU A 31 3.95 -0.41 -15.85
C LEU A 31 4.23 -1.82 -15.33
N ARG A 32 3.37 -2.80 -15.62
CA ARG A 32 3.61 -4.21 -15.27
C ARG A 32 4.94 -4.71 -15.86
N GLN A 33 5.20 -4.40 -17.14
CA GLN A 33 6.46 -4.77 -17.79
C GLN A 33 7.65 -4.03 -17.21
N ALA A 34 7.52 -2.72 -16.97
CA ALA A 34 8.60 -1.90 -16.45
C ALA A 34 9.01 -2.34 -15.04
N PHE A 35 8.05 -2.57 -14.13
CA PHE A 35 8.37 -3.11 -12.79
C PHE A 35 9.00 -4.51 -12.85
N ALA A 36 8.53 -5.38 -13.75
CA ALA A 36 9.15 -6.68 -13.94
C ALA A 36 10.62 -6.55 -14.40
N ALA A 37 10.89 -5.64 -15.34
CA ALA A 37 12.25 -5.35 -15.80
C ALA A 37 13.13 -4.74 -14.70
N LEU A 38 12.62 -3.75 -13.96
CA LEU A 38 13.31 -3.12 -12.83
C LEU A 38 13.75 -4.12 -11.78
N PHE A 39 12.87 -5.05 -11.41
CA PHE A 39 13.13 -6.02 -10.37
C PHE A 39 13.97 -7.22 -10.81
N THR A 40 14.46 -7.25 -12.05
CA THR A 40 15.58 -8.12 -12.40
C THR A 40 16.87 -7.69 -11.70
N ASN A 41 17.01 -6.40 -11.38
CA ASN A 41 18.14 -5.87 -10.62
C ASN A 41 17.91 -6.03 -9.11
N ILE A 42 18.81 -6.78 -8.45
CA ILE A 42 18.75 -7.05 -7.01
C ILE A 42 18.85 -5.77 -6.15
N GLU A 43 19.66 -4.79 -6.55
CA GLU A 43 19.84 -3.54 -5.81
C GLU A 43 18.54 -2.73 -5.81
N LEU A 44 17.82 -2.71 -6.94
CA LEU A 44 16.52 -2.06 -7.05
C LEU A 44 15.47 -2.79 -6.20
N ARG A 45 15.45 -4.12 -6.19
CA ARG A 45 14.56 -4.87 -5.28
C ARG A 45 14.81 -4.50 -3.82
N GLN A 46 16.07 -4.48 -3.41
CA GLN A 46 16.45 -4.11 -2.04
C GLN A 46 16.09 -2.65 -1.72
N ARG A 47 16.28 -1.73 -2.67
CA ARG A 47 15.91 -0.33 -2.49
C ARG A 47 14.41 -0.15 -2.29
N TYR A 48 13.58 -0.79 -3.10
CA TYR A 48 12.12 -0.70 -2.95
C TYR A 48 11.62 -1.37 -1.67
N ALA A 49 12.20 -2.50 -1.27
CA ALA A 49 11.95 -3.11 0.03
C ALA A 49 12.31 -2.15 1.18
N LYS A 50 13.44 -1.44 1.05
CA LYS A 50 13.87 -0.46 2.06
C LYS A 50 12.93 0.74 2.15
N ILE A 51 12.43 1.26 1.03
CA ILE A 51 11.41 2.31 1.00
C ILE A 51 10.15 1.85 1.75
N GLY A 52 9.69 0.61 1.51
CA GLY A 52 8.56 0.04 2.23
C GLY A 52 8.78 -0.04 3.74
N GLU A 53 9.96 -0.51 4.17
CA GLU A 53 10.35 -0.54 5.59
C GLU A 53 10.34 0.87 6.22
N GLU A 54 10.91 1.87 5.54
CA GLU A 54 10.97 3.25 6.03
C GLU A 54 9.56 3.87 6.16
N ILE A 55 8.67 3.63 5.21
CA ILE A 55 7.25 4.04 5.30
C ILE A 55 6.56 3.35 6.49
N LEU A 56 6.78 2.05 6.69
CA LEU A 56 6.23 1.34 7.84
C LEU A 56 6.73 1.95 9.15
N ARG A 57 8.03 2.26 9.26
CA ARG A 57 8.60 2.91 10.45
C ARG A 57 8.00 4.28 10.72
N ILE A 58 7.79 5.09 9.68
CA ILE A 58 7.12 6.40 9.79
C ILE A 58 5.73 6.24 10.42
N LEU A 59 4.95 5.24 9.98
CA LEU A 59 3.60 5.00 10.49
C LEU A 59 3.62 4.38 11.89
N LEU A 60 4.59 3.51 12.18
CA LEU A 60 4.72 2.81 13.46
C LEU A 60 5.31 3.66 14.60
N ASP A 61 5.87 4.83 14.31
CA ASP A 61 6.50 5.72 15.27
C ASP A 61 5.54 6.15 16.42
N HIS A 62 4.24 6.24 16.15
CA HIS A 62 3.20 6.52 17.16
C HIS A 62 2.69 5.28 17.90
N SER A 63 3.11 4.08 17.51
CA SER A 63 2.52 2.87 18.05
C SER A 63 3.05 2.55 19.45
N LEU A 64 2.13 2.24 20.37
CA LEU A 64 2.45 1.65 21.67
C LEU A 64 3.06 0.24 21.58
N ARG A 65 3.01 -0.40 20.40
CA ARG A 65 3.56 -1.73 20.12
C ARG A 65 4.99 -1.64 19.58
N ASP A 66 5.76 -2.69 19.80
CA ASP A 66 7.12 -2.81 19.25
C ASP A 66 7.07 -2.81 17.71
N SER A 67 7.64 -1.75 17.13
CA SER A 67 7.74 -1.58 15.68
C SER A 67 8.59 -2.69 15.04
N ASN A 68 9.51 -3.31 15.79
CA ASN A 68 10.39 -4.35 15.25
C ASN A 68 9.64 -5.63 14.88
N GLU A 69 8.56 -5.99 15.57
CA GLU A 69 7.76 -7.17 15.22
C GLU A 69 7.05 -6.99 13.87
N CYS A 70 6.55 -5.78 13.60
CA CYS A 70 5.98 -5.46 12.29
C CYS A 70 7.05 -5.53 11.19
N ILE A 71 8.25 -5.01 11.44
CA ILE A 71 9.36 -5.08 10.48
C ILE A 71 9.82 -6.52 10.23
N LYS A 72 9.87 -7.38 11.26
CA LYS A 72 10.14 -8.81 11.09
C LYS A 72 9.07 -9.48 10.23
N ALA A 73 7.79 -9.20 10.47
CA ALA A 73 6.69 -9.71 9.66
C ALA A 73 6.79 -9.25 8.20
N TYR A 74 7.20 -7.99 7.99
CA TYR A 74 7.42 -7.42 6.65
C TYR A 74 8.52 -8.15 5.88
N TYR A 75 9.69 -8.38 6.48
CA TYR A 75 10.77 -9.12 5.81
C TYR A 75 10.41 -10.60 5.59
N THR A 76 9.71 -11.23 6.53
CA THR A 76 9.20 -12.60 6.33
C THR A 76 8.25 -12.68 5.14
N PHE A 77 7.40 -11.66 4.95
CA PHE A 77 6.53 -11.55 3.78
C PHE A 77 7.32 -11.35 2.49
N LEU A 78 8.38 -10.52 2.50
CA LEU A 78 9.24 -10.34 1.33
C LEU A 78 9.96 -11.64 0.95
N ASP A 79 10.48 -12.38 1.91
CA ASP A 79 11.12 -13.68 1.68
C ASP A 79 10.16 -14.67 1.03
N TYR A 80 8.90 -14.71 1.49
CA TYR A 80 7.86 -15.51 0.86
C TYR A 80 7.58 -15.04 -0.57
N ALA A 81 7.38 -13.73 -0.76
CA ALA A 81 6.99 -13.15 -2.05
C ALA A 81 8.07 -13.24 -3.13
N GLN A 82 9.34 -13.36 -2.74
CA GLN A 82 10.48 -13.52 -3.65
C GLN A 82 10.80 -14.99 -3.97
N ASN A 83 10.12 -15.94 -3.34
CA ASN A 83 10.36 -17.36 -3.58
C ASN A 83 9.53 -17.86 -4.77
N ASP A 84 10.22 -18.24 -5.85
CA ASP A 84 9.61 -18.76 -7.08
C ASP A 84 8.78 -20.03 -6.85
N ASP A 85 9.08 -20.83 -5.82
CA ASP A 85 8.33 -22.04 -5.46
C ASP A 85 6.87 -21.73 -5.05
N TYR A 86 6.61 -20.52 -4.57
CA TYR A 86 5.29 -20.12 -4.07
C TYR A 86 4.46 -19.32 -5.08
N VAL A 87 4.96 -19.10 -6.31
CA VAL A 87 4.27 -18.29 -7.33
C VAL A 87 2.91 -18.89 -7.69
N ALA A 88 2.85 -20.20 -7.96
CA ALA A 88 1.60 -20.88 -8.33
C ALA A 88 0.57 -20.85 -7.19
N THR A 89 1.02 -21.03 -5.94
CA THR A 89 0.16 -20.91 -4.75
C THR A 89 -0.35 -19.48 -4.59
N THR A 90 0.52 -18.50 -4.82
CA THR A 90 0.16 -17.08 -4.78
C THR A 90 -0.89 -16.76 -5.84
N GLU A 91 -0.71 -17.17 -7.09
CA GLU A 91 -1.71 -16.99 -8.16
C GLU A 91 -3.08 -17.55 -7.79
N MET A 92 -3.12 -18.76 -7.21
CA MET A 92 -4.35 -19.39 -6.73
C MET A 92 -5.03 -18.56 -5.63
N GLU A 93 -4.27 -17.94 -4.73
CA GLU A 93 -4.83 -17.09 -3.67
C GLU A 93 -5.36 -15.74 -4.19
N LEU A 94 -4.76 -15.21 -5.26
CA LEU A 94 -5.10 -13.94 -5.89
C LEU A 94 -6.39 -14.00 -6.72
N GLU A 95 -6.67 -15.14 -7.37
CA GLU A 95 -7.80 -15.32 -8.29
C GLU A 95 -9.17 -15.03 -7.65
N PRO A 96 -9.51 -15.54 -6.44
CA PRO A 96 -10.78 -15.22 -5.78
C PRO A 96 -10.94 -13.75 -5.41
N ARG A 97 -9.83 -13.00 -5.34
CA ARG A 97 -9.80 -11.56 -5.05
C ARG A 97 -9.82 -10.70 -6.31
N LYS A 98 -9.90 -11.33 -7.49
CA LYS A 98 -9.91 -10.69 -8.81
C LYS A 98 -8.66 -9.86 -9.09
N ILE A 99 -7.53 -10.25 -8.52
CA ILE A 99 -6.24 -9.63 -8.80
C ILE A 99 -5.69 -10.27 -10.09
N ALA A 100 -5.44 -9.45 -11.10
CA ALA A 100 -5.28 -9.92 -12.48
C ALA A 100 -4.08 -10.83 -12.72
N MET A 101 -2.96 -10.54 -12.04
CA MET A 101 -1.70 -11.28 -12.15
C MET A 101 -0.74 -10.92 -11.00
N VAL A 102 0.30 -11.74 -10.83
CA VAL A 102 1.41 -11.46 -9.90
C VAL A 102 2.29 -10.37 -10.48
N SER A 103 1.95 -9.11 -10.21
CA SER A 103 2.76 -7.96 -10.59
C SER A 103 2.82 -6.94 -9.46
N PHE A 104 3.87 -6.11 -9.46
CA PHE A 104 3.99 -5.05 -8.46
C PHE A 104 2.85 -4.03 -8.54
N TYR A 105 2.35 -3.73 -9.75
CA TYR A 105 1.21 -2.83 -9.91
C TYR A 105 -0.06 -3.44 -9.29
N ASP A 106 -0.41 -4.67 -9.67
CA ASP A 106 -1.67 -5.29 -9.26
C ASP A 106 -1.70 -5.60 -7.75
N ILE A 107 -0.58 -6.08 -7.22
CA ILE A 107 -0.49 -6.49 -5.82
C ILE A 107 -0.17 -5.28 -4.93
N VAL A 108 0.93 -4.57 -5.19
CA VAL A 108 1.42 -3.56 -4.24
C VAL A 108 0.68 -2.25 -4.43
N LEU A 109 0.66 -1.71 -5.65
CA LEU A 109 0.06 -0.40 -5.90
C LEU A 109 -1.47 -0.43 -5.81
N ASP A 110 -2.14 -1.30 -6.57
CA ASP A 110 -3.61 -1.33 -6.61
C ASP A 110 -4.20 -2.01 -5.36
N TYR A 111 -3.84 -3.28 -5.10
CA TYR A 111 -4.47 -4.05 -4.02
C TYR A 111 -3.99 -3.68 -2.60
N MET A 112 -2.68 -3.61 -2.34
CA MET A 112 -2.19 -3.39 -0.98
C MET A 112 -2.29 -1.93 -0.56
N LEU A 113 -2.02 -0.98 -1.46
CA LEU A 113 -1.97 0.44 -1.13
C LEU A 113 -3.29 1.16 -1.47
N LEU A 114 -3.66 1.26 -2.75
CA LEU A 114 -4.80 2.07 -3.17
C LEU A 114 -6.14 1.53 -2.63
N GLU A 115 -6.40 0.23 -2.74
CA GLU A 115 -7.63 -0.37 -2.20
C GLU A 115 -7.70 -0.23 -0.67
N SER A 116 -6.56 -0.31 0.03
CA SER A 116 -6.54 -0.05 1.48
C SER A 116 -6.94 1.38 1.83
N PHE A 117 -6.58 2.38 1.01
CA PHE A 117 -7.01 3.76 1.23
C PHE A 117 -8.50 3.95 0.91
N ASP A 118 -9.02 3.31 -0.14
CA ASP A 118 -10.47 3.34 -0.44
C ASP A 118 -11.30 2.73 0.70
N ASP A 119 -10.83 1.62 1.27
CA ASP A 119 -11.43 0.94 2.42
C ASP A 119 -11.50 1.86 3.66
N ILE A 120 -10.49 2.72 3.82
CA ILE A 120 -10.40 3.67 4.93
C ILE A 120 -11.33 4.86 4.74
N GLU A 121 -11.51 5.34 3.50
CA GLU A 121 -12.48 6.40 3.19
C GLU A 121 -13.93 5.92 3.36
N ASN A 122 -14.15 4.60 3.27
CA ASN A 122 -15.45 3.96 3.42
C ASN A 122 -15.48 2.94 4.57
N PRO A 123 -15.24 3.35 5.83
CA PRO A 123 -15.04 2.40 6.92
C PRO A 123 -16.34 1.65 7.27
N PRO A 124 -16.23 0.42 7.83
CA PRO A 124 -17.40 -0.33 8.29
C PRO A 124 -18.23 0.43 9.33
N SER A 125 -19.56 0.16 9.38
CA SER A 125 -20.47 0.83 10.30
C SER A 125 -20.04 0.74 11.76
N ALA A 126 -19.50 -0.41 12.19
CA ALA A 126 -18.96 -0.60 13.54
C ALA A 126 -17.83 0.39 13.88
N VAL A 127 -16.98 0.70 12.92
CA VAL A 127 -15.89 1.68 13.09
C VAL A 127 -16.48 3.10 13.12
N LYS A 128 -17.42 3.41 12.19
CA LYS A 128 -18.12 4.71 12.13
C LYS A 128 -18.81 5.06 13.47
N SER A 129 -19.48 4.09 14.09
CA SER A 129 -20.19 4.30 15.35
C SER A 129 -19.26 4.68 16.51
N ILE A 130 -18.04 4.12 16.57
CA ILE A 130 -17.06 4.45 17.62
C ILE A 130 -16.55 5.88 17.45
N ILE A 131 -16.28 6.31 16.21
CA ILE A 131 -15.77 7.66 15.90
C ILE A 131 -16.83 8.71 16.21
N SER A 132 -18.09 8.44 15.87
CA SER A 132 -19.21 9.37 16.10
C SER A 132 -19.54 9.59 17.59
N ASN A 133 -19.00 8.77 18.49
CA ASN A 133 -19.31 8.85 19.91
C ASN A 133 -18.37 9.79 20.65
N ASN A 134 -18.72 11.08 20.65
CA ASN A 134 -17.97 12.15 21.30
C ASN A 134 -17.99 12.09 22.84
N TRP A 135 -18.75 11.17 23.45
CA TRP A 135 -18.79 10.99 24.90
C TRP A 135 -17.64 10.11 25.42
N LEU A 136 -16.95 9.40 24.53
CA LEU A 136 -15.83 8.53 24.88
C LEU A 136 -14.51 9.32 24.87
N SER A 137 -13.65 9.07 25.86
CA SER A 137 -12.30 9.62 25.86
C SER A 137 -11.53 9.17 24.61
N ALA A 138 -10.53 9.95 24.19
CA ALA A 138 -9.68 9.60 23.06
C ALA A 138 -9.01 8.22 23.27
N SER A 139 -8.45 7.98 24.45
CA SER A 139 -7.84 6.69 24.81
C SER A 139 -8.81 5.51 24.74
N PHE A 140 -10.07 5.70 25.16
CA PHE A 140 -11.07 4.64 25.08
C PHE A 140 -11.49 4.37 23.63
N ARG A 141 -11.65 5.43 22.81
CA ARG A 141 -11.94 5.29 21.37
C ARG A 141 -10.82 4.56 20.64
N GLU A 142 -9.57 4.86 20.98
CA GLU A 142 -8.41 4.16 20.43
C GLU A 142 -8.47 2.66 20.72
N ILE A 143 -8.64 2.26 21.98
CA ILE A 143 -8.72 0.85 22.38
C ILE A 143 -9.91 0.13 21.69
N ALA A 144 -11.08 0.78 21.65
CA ALA A 144 -12.27 0.23 21.01
C ALA A 144 -12.05 0.02 19.50
N LEU A 145 -11.41 0.97 18.84
CA LEU A 145 -11.09 0.93 17.42
C LEU A 145 -10.04 -0.15 17.12
N GLN A 146 -8.96 -0.24 17.91
CA GLN A 146 -7.96 -1.30 17.80
C GLN A 146 -8.60 -2.69 17.96
N THR A 147 -9.50 -2.87 18.93
CA THR A 147 -10.20 -4.15 19.18
C THR A 147 -11.13 -4.52 18.02
N THR A 148 -11.84 -3.53 17.48
CA THR A 148 -12.76 -3.70 16.35
C THR A 148 -12.00 -4.12 15.09
N VAL A 149 -10.91 -3.41 14.77
CA VAL A 149 -10.04 -3.72 13.62
C VAL A 149 -9.43 -5.11 13.78
N SER A 150 -8.91 -5.45 14.95
CA SER A 150 -8.33 -6.78 15.23
C SER A 150 -9.36 -7.89 15.03
N THR A 151 -10.62 -7.66 15.39
CA THR A 151 -11.72 -8.61 15.16
C THR A 151 -12.01 -8.80 13.67
N VAL A 152 -12.01 -7.72 12.90
CA VAL A 152 -12.17 -7.78 11.44
C VAL A 152 -11.01 -8.54 10.80
N MET A 153 -9.77 -8.28 11.21
CA MET A 153 -8.59 -8.98 10.72
C MET A 153 -8.61 -10.47 11.04
N ARG A 154 -8.98 -10.85 12.28
CA ARG A 154 -9.15 -12.26 12.66
C ARG A 154 -10.21 -12.97 11.80
N ARG A 155 -11.32 -12.29 11.49
CA ARG A 155 -12.37 -12.81 10.59
C ARG A 155 -11.92 -12.93 9.13
N LYS A 156 -11.14 -11.98 8.62
CA LYS A 156 -10.52 -12.08 7.27
C LYS A 156 -9.56 -13.26 7.23
N ARG A 157 -8.71 -13.43 8.26
CA ARG A 157 -7.75 -14.52 8.36
C ARG A 157 -8.40 -15.91 8.46
N SER A 158 -9.50 -16.05 9.20
CA SER A 158 -10.20 -17.34 9.32
C SER A 158 -10.82 -17.84 8.02
N LYS A 159 -10.89 -16.99 6.99
CA LYS A 159 -11.40 -17.34 5.65
C LYS A 159 -10.28 -17.69 4.66
N LEU A 160 -9.02 -17.64 5.08
CA LEU A 160 -7.90 -18.03 4.23
C LEU A 160 -7.94 -19.55 4.01
N ILE A 161 -7.81 -19.93 2.75
CA ILE A 161 -7.81 -21.32 2.32
C ILE A 161 -6.41 -21.92 2.47
N VAL A 162 -5.38 -21.13 2.11
CA VAL A 162 -3.97 -21.51 2.22
C VAL A 162 -3.45 -21.06 3.58
N LYS A 163 -2.92 -22.00 4.34
CA LYS A 163 -2.16 -21.72 5.57
C LYS A 163 -0.73 -21.35 5.21
N ASP A 164 -0.19 -20.37 5.92
CA ASP A 164 1.14 -19.79 5.68
C ASP A 164 1.32 -19.33 4.22
N GLY A 165 0.22 -18.92 3.59
CA GLY A 165 0.19 -18.41 2.22
C GLY A 165 0.46 -16.91 2.15
N PHE A 166 0.40 -16.36 0.94
CA PHE A 166 0.66 -14.95 0.65
C PHE A 166 -0.17 -14.03 1.55
N PHE A 167 -1.48 -14.27 1.64
CA PHE A 167 -2.36 -13.43 2.45
C PHE A 167 -2.17 -13.63 3.95
N GLU A 168 -1.72 -14.79 4.39
CA GLU A 168 -1.43 -14.98 5.81
C GLU A 168 -0.22 -14.13 6.22
N HIS A 169 0.87 -14.17 5.44
CA HIS A 169 2.04 -13.32 5.64
C HIS A 169 1.68 -11.83 5.55
N PHE A 170 0.90 -11.42 4.53
CA PHE A 170 0.45 -10.03 4.41
C PHE A 170 -0.42 -9.60 5.61
N TYR A 171 -1.33 -10.45 6.08
CA TYR A 171 -2.18 -10.13 7.23
C TYR A 171 -1.41 -10.05 8.55
N ARG A 172 -0.24 -10.70 8.67
CA ARG A 172 0.65 -10.50 9.83
C ARG A 172 1.13 -9.06 9.90
N ILE A 173 1.46 -8.43 8.77
CA ILE A 173 1.81 -7.00 8.71
C ILE A 173 0.60 -6.13 9.10
N LEU A 174 -0.57 -6.43 8.52
CA LEU A 174 -1.79 -5.66 8.77
C LEU A 174 -2.29 -5.73 10.22
N ASP A 175 -2.01 -6.81 10.97
CA ASP A 175 -2.34 -6.89 12.40
C ASP A 175 -1.68 -5.78 13.23
N HIS A 176 -0.51 -5.30 12.79
CA HIS A 176 0.18 -4.16 13.38
C HIS A 176 -0.27 -2.85 12.76
N LEU A 177 -0.40 -2.81 11.43
CA LEU A 177 -0.61 -1.59 10.69
C LEU A 177 -2.05 -1.08 10.69
N SER A 178 -3.05 -1.96 10.51
CA SER A 178 -4.45 -1.57 10.37
C SER A 178 -5.00 -0.80 11.59
N PRO A 179 -4.67 -1.16 12.85
CA PRO A 179 -5.11 -0.37 14.00
C PRO A 179 -4.53 1.05 14.01
N ILE A 180 -3.27 1.20 13.60
CA ILE A 180 -2.59 2.50 13.51
C ILE A 180 -3.20 3.34 12.41
N LEU A 181 -3.40 2.79 11.22
CA LEU A 181 -4.05 3.50 10.12
C LEU A 181 -5.47 3.92 10.48
N ALA A 182 -6.25 3.03 11.09
CA ALA A 182 -7.60 3.37 11.49
C ALA A 182 -7.60 4.47 12.56
N TRP A 183 -6.66 4.48 13.51
CA TRP A 183 -6.54 5.56 14.48
C TRP A 183 -6.01 6.87 13.86
N GLY A 184 -5.05 6.78 12.94
CA GLY A 184 -4.50 7.94 12.25
C GLY A 184 -5.51 8.64 11.36
N PHE A 185 -6.27 7.90 10.55
CA PHE A 185 -7.24 8.52 9.65
C PHE A 185 -8.55 8.93 10.34
N LEU A 186 -8.97 8.20 11.38
CA LEU A 186 -10.32 8.34 11.94
C LEU A 186 -10.35 8.74 13.42
N GLY A 187 -9.21 8.71 14.09
CA GLY A 187 -9.06 9.10 15.49
C GLY A 187 -8.89 10.60 15.66
N THR A 188 -8.33 10.98 16.80
CA THR A 188 -8.16 12.40 17.19
C THR A 188 -6.70 12.78 17.45
N ASP A 189 -5.74 11.95 17.03
CA ASP A 189 -4.31 12.28 17.09
C ASP A 189 -3.92 13.02 15.80
N ASP A 190 -3.74 14.34 15.89
CA ASP A 190 -3.44 15.18 14.73
C ASP A 190 -2.06 14.90 14.12
N ASN A 191 -1.07 14.50 14.92
CA ASN A 191 0.27 14.18 14.42
C ASN A 191 0.27 12.86 13.66
N LEU A 192 -0.35 11.82 14.23
CA LEU A 192 -0.52 10.54 13.53
C LEU A 192 -1.38 10.71 12.27
N LYS A 193 -2.45 11.52 12.35
CA LYS A 193 -3.28 11.85 11.20
C LYS A 193 -2.47 12.49 10.09
N PHE A 194 -1.67 13.50 10.41
CA PHE A 194 -0.81 14.15 9.42
C PHE A 194 0.18 13.18 8.77
N LYS A 195 0.80 12.28 9.55
CA LYS A 195 1.72 11.25 9.03
C LYS A 195 0.97 10.31 8.06
N CYS A 196 -0.18 9.78 8.47
CA CYS A 196 -1.02 8.90 7.65
C CYS A 196 -1.50 9.59 6.36
N GLU A 197 -2.00 10.82 6.45
CA GLU A 197 -2.43 11.61 5.29
C GLU A 197 -1.26 11.92 4.36
N SER A 198 -0.10 12.28 4.89
CA SER A 198 1.09 12.54 4.06
C SER A 198 1.58 11.32 3.30
N VAL A 199 1.55 10.13 3.92
CA VAL A 199 1.86 8.87 3.23
C VAL A 199 0.81 8.55 2.16
N LYS A 200 -0.49 8.74 2.47
CA LYS A 200 -1.58 8.56 1.50
C LYS A 200 -1.40 9.48 0.28
N ASP A 201 -1.20 10.76 0.52
CA ASP A 201 -1.05 11.77 -0.53
C ASP A 201 0.18 11.51 -1.39
N SER A 202 1.32 11.18 -0.78
CA SER A 202 2.55 10.82 -1.49
C SER A 202 2.34 9.57 -2.36
N THR A 203 1.59 8.58 -1.86
CA THR A 203 1.26 7.36 -2.61
C THR A 203 0.36 7.66 -3.82
N HIS A 204 -0.67 8.49 -3.65
CA HIS A 204 -1.48 8.91 -4.80
C HIS A 204 -0.67 9.75 -5.79
N ALA A 205 0.22 10.62 -5.32
CA ALA A 205 1.07 11.45 -6.16
C ALA A 205 2.05 10.60 -7.00
N VAL A 206 2.73 9.62 -6.40
CA VAL A 206 3.66 8.75 -7.13
C VAL A 206 2.92 7.91 -8.17
N VAL A 207 1.74 7.38 -7.83
CA VAL A 207 0.91 6.65 -8.79
C VAL A 207 0.48 7.55 -9.94
N ARG A 208 0.00 8.78 -9.69
CA ARG A 208 -0.37 9.71 -10.76
C ARG A 208 0.82 10.05 -11.66
N ASP A 209 2.00 10.27 -11.08
CA ASP A 209 3.21 10.55 -11.84
C ASP A 209 3.60 9.37 -12.74
N TYR A 210 3.42 8.12 -12.30
CA TYR A 210 3.67 6.96 -13.18
C TYR A 210 2.78 6.98 -14.43
N PHE A 211 1.54 7.46 -14.32
CA PHE A 211 0.59 7.49 -15.44
C PHE A 211 0.66 8.78 -16.28
N SER A 212 1.46 9.77 -15.88
CA SER A 212 1.58 11.04 -16.57
C SER A 212 2.64 11.00 -17.68
N PHE A 213 2.27 11.45 -18.87
CA PHE A 213 3.22 11.64 -19.98
C PHE A 213 4.23 12.77 -19.73
N ASP A 214 3.94 13.70 -18.83
CA ASP A 214 4.89 14.75 -18.43
C ASP A 214 6.00 14.21 -17.52
N ARG A 215 5.76 13.06 -16.88
CA ARG A 215 6.63 12.49 -15.85
C ARG A 215 7.28 11.19 -16.29
N CYS A 216 6.64 10.43 -17.17
CA CYS A 216 7.12 9.13 -17.65
C CYS A 216 7.00 9.00 -19.18
N ARG A 217 8.07 8.54 -19.82
CA ARG A 217 8.12 8.28 -21.27
C ARG A 217 7.74 6.83 -21.56
N TYR A 218 6.64 6.65 -22.29
CA TYR A 218 6.12 5.33 -22.68
C TYR A 218 6.60 4.87 -24.07
N THR A 219 7.61 5.53 -24.64
CA THR A 219 8.13 5.21 -25.99
C THR A 219 8.97 3.93 -25.99
N TYR A 220 9.84 3.75 -25.00
CA TYR A 220 10.70 2.59 -24.84
C TYR A 220 10.66 2.09 -23.40
N LEU A 221 10.83 0.78 -23.21
CA LEU A 221 10.76 0.16 -21.88
C LEU A 221 11.84 0.69 -20.94
N ASP A 222 13.06 0.89 -21.44
CA ASP A 222 14.19 1.38 -20.64
C ASP A 222 13.96 2.80 -20.15
N ASP A 223 13.43 3.68 -21.01
CA ASP A 223 13.06 5.05 -20.64
C ASP A 223 12.00 5.06 -19.51
N LEU A 224 10.97 4.23 -19.64
CA LEU A 224 9.93 4.10 -18.61
C LEU A 224 10.50 3.58 -17.29
N CYS A 225 11.42 2.61 -17.35
CA CYS A 225 12.10 2.10 -16.16
C CYS A 225 12.88 3.21 -15.45
N ASP A 226 13.66 4.01 -16.18
CA ASP A 226 14.43 5.11 -15.59
C ASP A 226 13.54 6.21 -15.03
N ASP A 227 12.44 6.54 -15.71
CA ASP A 227 11.47 7.51 -15.21
C ASP A 227 10.76 7.03 -13.95
N ILE A 228 10.36 5.75 -13.86
CA ILE A 228 9.76 5.17 -12.65
C ILE A 228 10.74 5.26 -11.47
N LYS A 229 12.02 4.89 -11.65
CA LYS A 229 13.03 4.99 -10.59
C LYS A 229 13.13 6.43 -10.09
N ARG A 230 13.30 7.38 -11.01
CA ARG A 230 13.42 8.80 -10.70
C ARG A 230 12.20 9.32 -9.95
N VAL A 231 10.99 9.05 -10.46
CA VAL A 231 9.72 9.45 -9.84
C VAL A 231 9.58 8.87 -8.43
N THR A 232 9.95 7.60 -8.24
CA THR A 232 9.91 6.94 -6.92
C THR A 232 10.78 7.68 -5.91
N GLU A 233 12.04 7.94 -6.28
CA GLU A 233 13.02 8.59 -5.40
C GLU A 233 12.65 10.05 -5.11
N GLU A 234 12.19 10.80 -6.12
CA GLU A 234 11.71 12.17 -5.95
C GLU A 234 10.56 12.23 -4.93
N ARG A 235 9.52 11.41 -5.12
CA ARG A 235 8.34 11.40 -4.23
C ARG A 235 8.65 10.91 -2.83
N PHE A 236 9.57 9.95 -2.70
CA PHE A 236 10.01 9.47 -1.40
C PHE A 236 10.85 10.52 -0.66
N TRP A 237 11.71 11.25 -1.36
CA TRP A 237 12.47 12.35 -0.79
C TRP A 237 11.56 13.51 -0.34
N GLU A 238 10.57 13.89 -1.16
CA GLU A 238 9.56 14.90 -0.80
C GLU A 238 8.79 14.52 0.46
N LEU A 239 8.34 13.26 0.56
CA LEU A 239 7.65 12.74 1.75
C LEU A 239 8.53 12.88 3.00
N ASN A 240 9.78 12.43 2.93
CA ASN A 240 10.70 12.51 4.06
C ASN A 240 10.96 13.95 4.50
N ASN A 241 11.10 14.89 3.57
CA ASN A 241 11.28 16.30 3.92
C ASN A 241 10.03 16.89 4.57
N LYS A 242 8.85 16.57 4.04
CA LYS A 242 7.57 17.01 4.61
C LYS A 242 7.43 16.55 6.06
N LEU A 243 7.84 15.31 6.36
CA LEU A 243 7.75 14.73 7.70
C LEU A 243 8.84 15.24 8.66
N LYS A 244 10.06 15.53 8.17
CA LYS A 244 11.16 16.09 8.99
C LYS A 244 10.86 17.48 9.53
N ILE A 245 10.15 18.31 8.76
CA ILE A 245 9.78 19.67 9.19
C ILE A 245 8.94 19.62 10.47
N LEU A 246 8.11 18.60 10.63
CA LEU A 246 7.21 18.45 11.78
C LEU A 246 7.96 18.12 13.08
N ASN A 247 8.95 17.23 13.01
CA ASN A 247 9.79 16.89 14.16
C ASN A 247 10.63 18.06 14.68
N ASN A 248 10.87 19.09 13.85
CA ASN A 248 11.62 20.29 14.22
C ASN A 248 10.72 21.44 14.70
N SER A 249 9.41 21.37 14.50
CA SER A 249 8.44 22.36 14.99
C SER A 249 7.88 22.07 16.39
N ASP A 250 8.21 20.89 16.95
CA ASP A 250 7.88 20.48 18.33
C ASP A 250 9.03 20.75 19.34
N LEU A 251 10.04 21.55 18.94
CA LEU A 251 11.15 22.08 19.77
C LEU A 251 11.05 23.60 19.87
#